data_AF-A0A833MUG7-F1
#
_entry.id   AF-A0A833MUG7-F1
#
_cell.length_a   1.000
_cell.length_b   1.000
_cell.length_c   1.000
_cell.angle_alpha   90.00
_cell.angle_beta   90.00
_cell.angle_gamma   90.00
#
_symmetry.space_group_name_H-M   'P 1'
#
loop_
_entity.id
_entity.type
_entity.pdbx_description
1 polymer ?
#
loop_
_entity_poly.entity_id
_entity_poly.type
_entity_poly.pdbx_seq_one_letter_code
_entity_poly.pdbx_strand_id
1 'polypeptide(L)' 'MSETAERSAAEMRGLLRFAQGLGLNEATVRKIYEAVGREAMAIGASDDDCMAEVRKRMLAAAQG' A
#
# COMPACT_ATOMS: atom_id res chain seq x y z
N MET A 1 16.61 -12.21 8.84
CA MET A 1 15.72 -11.09 8.47
C MET A 1 14.36 -11.40 9.09
N SER A 2 13.66 -10.42 9.65
CA SER A 2 12.39 -10.67 10.35
C SER A 2 11.27 -10.94 9.34
N GLU A 3 10.38 -11.88 9.64
CA GLU A 3 9.23 -12.27 8.81
C GLU A 3 8.37 -11.06 8.39
N THR A 4 8.23 -10.06 9.27
CA THR A 4 7.55 -8.79 9.00
C THR A 4 8.20 -7.99 7.87
N ALA A 5 9.53 -7.92 7.82
CA ALA A 5 10.24 -7.15 6.80
C ALA A 5 10.14 -7.84 5.42
N GLU A 6 10.19 -9.17 5.39
CA GLU A 6 10.02 -9.95 4.17
C GLU A 6 8.58 -9.86 3.64
N ARG A 7 7.60 -9.88 4.56
CA ARG A 7 6.18 -9.67 4.25
C ARG A 7 5.95 -8.28 3.67
N SER A 8 6.39 -7.21 4.32
CA SER A 8 6.26 -5.84 3.80
C SER A 8 6.94 -5.66 2.44
N ALA A 9 8.10 -6.31 2.22
CA ALA A 9 8.76 -6.29 0.92
C ALA A 9 7.93 -7.02 -0.16
N ALA A 10 7.30 -8.15 0.17
CA ALA A 10 6.42 -8.88 -0.74
C ALA A 10 5.15 -8.08 -1.08
N GLU A 11 4.54 -7.46 -0.07
CA GLU A 11 3.39 -6.55 -0.23
C GLU A 11 3.74 -5.38 -1.16
N MET A 12 4.87 -4.70 -0.90
CA MET A 12 5.32 -3.58 -1.72
C MET A 12 5.56 -4.01 -3.18
N ARG A 13 6.17 -5.17 -3.42
CA ARG A 13 6.32 -5.71 -4.79
C ARG A 13 4.97 -5.95 -5.47
N GLY A 14 3.99 -6.47 -4.74
CA GLY A 14 2.63 -6.67 -5.26
C GLY A 14 1.94 -5.35 -5.62
N LEU A 15 2.03 -4.36 -4.73
CA LEU A 15 1.47 -3.02 -4.93
C LEU A 15 2.11 -2.31 -6.12
N LEU A 16 3.43 -2.40 -6.28
CA LEU A 16 4.11 -1.80 -7.42
C LEU A 16 3.68 -2.41 -8.76
N ARG A 17 3.45 -3.74 -8.83
CA ARG A 17 2.89 -4.37 -10.03
C ARG A 17 1.46 -3.91 -10.32
N PHE A 18 0.64 -3.75 -9.29
CA PHE A 18 -0.72 -3.20 -9.45
C PHE A 18 -0.68 -1.74 -9.93
N ALA A 19 0.20 -0.92 -9.34
CA ALA A 19 0.41 0.48 -9.66
C ALA A 19 0.84 0.71 -11.12
N GLN A 20 1.63 -0.20 -11.69
CA GLN A 20 2.06 -0.13 -13.09
C GLN A 20 0.87 -0.15 -14.04
N GLY A 21 -0.16 -0.95 -13.76
CA GLY A 21 -1.41 -0.97 -14.54
C GLY A 21 -2.23 0.32 -14.42
N LEU A 22 -1.95 1.14 -13.41
CA LEU A 22 -2.60 2.42 -13.13
C LEU A 22 -1.75 3.63 -13.55
N GLY A 23 -0.53 3.42 -14.06
CA GLY A 23 0.40 4.51 -14.41
C GLY A 23 0.99 5.25 -13.20
N LEU A 24 0.90 4.69 -11.99
CA LEU A 24 1.43 5.32 -10.78
C LEU A 24 2.91 5.01 -10.58
N ASN A 25 3.68 6.02 -10.16
CA ASN A 25 5.09 5.85 -9.81
C ASN A 25 5.27 5.29 -8.39
N GLU A 26 6.44 4.70 -8.13
CA GLU A 26 6.78 4.08 -6.84
C GLU A 26 6.67 5.06 -5.65
N ALA A 27 7.03 6.33 -5.82
CA ALA A 27 6.98 7.31 -4.75
C ALA A 27 5.53 7.54 -4.27
N THR A 28 4.58 7.61 -5.20
CA THR A 28 3.15 7.70 -4.89
C THR A 28 2.67 6.45 -4.16
N VAL A 29 3.06 5.26 -4.63
CA VAL A 29 2.67 3.97 -3.99
C VAL A 29 3.19 3.91 -2.55
N ARG A 30 4.46 4.23 -2.34
CA ARG A 30 5.10 4.23 -1.02
C ARG A 30 4.43 5.20 -0.07
N LYS A 31 4.14 6.42 -0.54
CA LYS A 31 3.43 7.44 0.24
C LYS A 31 2.05 6.95 0.68
N ILE A 32 1.31 6.28 -0.20
CA ILE A 32 -0.01 5.71 0.13
C ILE A 32 0.13 4.58 1.15
N TYR A 33 1.03 3.62 0.92
CA TYR A 33 1.24 2.48 1.82
C TYR A 33 1.62 2.93 3.24
N GLU A 34 2.56 3.88 3.37
CA GLU A 34 2.98 4.40 4.67
C GLU A 34 1.88 5.22 5.36
N ALA A 35 1.10 6.00 4.61
CA ALA A 35 -0.01 6.77 5.16
C ALA A 35 -1.09 5.84 5.73
N VAL A 36 -1.52 4.84 4.94
CA VAL A 36 -2.50 3.86 5.39
C VAL A 36 -1.96 3.02 6.55
N GLY A 37 -0.68 2.62 6.52
CA GLY A 37 -0.07 1.88 7.62
C GLY A 37 -0.10 2.65 8.96
N ARG A 38 0.19 3.96 8.94
CA ARG A 38 0.08 4.80 10.14
C ARG A 38 -1.36 4.94 10.64
N GLU A 39 -2.31 5.10 9.72
CA GLU A 39 -3.73 5.20 10.05
C GLU A 39 -4.29 3.89 10.62
N ALA A 40 -3.92 2.75 10.02
CA ALA A 40 -4.28 1.43 10.49
C ALA A 40 -3.76 1.16 11.91
N MET A 41 -2.51 1.57 12.21
CA MET A 41 -1.97 1.50 13.57
C MET A 41 -2.77 2.34 14.57
N ALA A 42 -3.27 3.51 14.15
CA ALA A 42 -4.03 4.40 15.04
C ALA A 42 -5.41 3.83 15.42
N ILE A 43 -6.03 3.04 14.54
CA ILE A 43 -7.38 2.48 14.76
C ILE A 43 -7.38 0.97 15.04
N GLY A 44 -6.21 0.33 15.03
CA GLY A 44 -6.09 -1.12 15.19
C GLY A 44 -6.71 -1.92 14.05
N ALA A 45 -6.65 -1.41 12.82
CA ALA A 45 -7.20 -2.10 11.65
C ALA A 45 -6.39 -3.36 11.30
N SER A 46 -7.06 -4.34 10.70
CA SER A 46 -6.37 -5.54 10.21
C SER A 46 -5.48 -5.22 9.01
N ASP A 47 -4.51 -6.10 8.76
CA ASP A 47 -3.66 -6.00 7.57
C ASP A 47 -4.48 -6.06 6.27
N ASP A 48 -5.57 -6.85 6.25
CA ASP A 48 -6.44 -6.96 5.08
C ASP A 48 -7.19 -5.65 4.80
N ASP A 49 -7.71 -5.00 5.85
CA ASP A 49 -8.37 -3.69 5.73
C ASP A 49 -7.38 -2.62 5.27
N CYS A 50 -6.15 -2.66 5.82
CA CYS A 50 -5.05 -1.80 5.40
C CYS A 50 -4.75 -1.98 3.89
N MET A 51 -4.61 -3.22 3.43
CA MET A 51 -4.31 -3.50 2.02
C MET A 51 -5.48 -3.16 1.08
N ALA A 52 -6.73 -3.28 1.53
CA ALA A 52 -7.89 -2.83 0.77
C ALA A 52 -7.91 -1.30 0.60
N GLU A 53 -7.64 -0.55 1.68
CA GLU A 53 -7.61 0.91 1.65
C GLU A 53 -6.43 1.44 0.82
N VAL A 54 -5.27 0.78 0.86
CA VAL A 54 -4.13 1.12 -0.03
C VAL A 54 -4.55 1.03 -1.51
N ARG A 55 -5.15 -0.09 -1.93
CA ARG A 55 -5.59 -0.27 -3.32
C ARG A 55 -6.63 0.75 -3.74
N LYS A 56 -7.59 1.06 -2.86
CA LYS A 56 -8.61 2.09 -3.08
C LYS A 56 -7.99 3.47 -3.28
N ARG A 57 -7.02 3.86 -2.45
CA ARG A 57 -6.32 5.15 -2.60
C ARG A 57 -5.45 5.22 -3.85
N MET A 58 -4.87 4.10 -4.28
CA MET A 58 -4.16 4.04 -5.57
C MET A 58 -5.11 4.25 -6.74
N LEU A 59 -6.28 3.61 -6.75
CA LEU A 59 -7.30 3.85 -7.77
C LEU A 59 -7.73 5.32 -7.81
N ALA A 60 -7.98 5.93 -6.65
CA ALA A 60 -8.32 7.35 -6.57
C ALA A 60 -7.19 8.26 -7.09
N ALA A 61 -5.93 7.94 -6.76
CA ALA A 61 -4.77 8.72 -7.22
C ALA A 61 -4.53 8.61 -8.73
N ALA A 62 -4.97 7.52 -9.37
CA ALA A 62 -4.87 7.32 -10.81
C ALA A 62 -6.01 7.98 -11.61
N GLN A 63 -7.08 8.39 -10.93
CA GLN A 63 -8.24 9.08 -11.52
C GLN A 63 -8.09 10.62 -11.54
N GLY A 64 -7.02 11.15 -10.94
CA GLY A 64 -6.67 12.59 -10.96
C GLY A 64 -5.58 12.89 -11.99
#